data_AF-A0A497A1J8-F1
#
_entry.id   AF-A0A497A1J8-F1
#
_cell.length_a   1.000
_cell.length_b   1.000
_cell.length_c   1.000
_cell.angle_alpha   90.00
_cell.angle_beta   90.00
_cell.angle_gamma   90.00
#
_symmetry.space_group_name_H-M   'P 1'
#
loop_
_entity.id
_entity.type
_entity.pdbx_description
1 polymer ?
#
loop_
_entity_poly.entity_id
_entity_poly.type
_entity_poly.pdbx_seq_one_letter_code
_entity_poly.pdbx_strand_id
1 'polypeptide(L)'
;MTKATLNWPHLRTLTAGCVRSGLPGGGSHWGRRSTVPDYLLDSCVLIRHLRHHQPTTDLLAALVMDGQVGIATITRTEIVEGMREHEREVTMRLLDSLLSYPLDDPIADLAGEYIRRYRAKGITLDKPDAIIGATAVHHGLVLVTYNRKHFPMPELRCYGEMPNP
;
A
#
# COMPACT_ATOMS: atom_id res chain seq x y z
N MET A 1 -4.14 13.91 28.27
CA MET A 1 -3.56 14.14 26.93
C MET A 1 -4.16 13.11 26.00
N THR A 2 -4.87 13.59 25.00
CA THR A 2 -5.98 12.92 24.32
C THR A 2 -5.48 11.94 23.27
N LYS A 3 -6.00 10.70 23.29
CA LYS A 3 -5.75 9.68 22.27
C LYS A 3 -6.31 10.18 20.93
N ALA A 4 -5.45 10.51 19.99
CA ALA A 4 -5.87 10.75 18.61
C ALA A 4 -6.12 9.40 17.93
N THR A 5 -7.34 8.89 18.04
CA THR A 5 -7.83 7.78 17.22
C THR A 5 -8.39 8.40 15.96
N LEU A 6 -7.66 8.36 14.84
CA LEU A 6 -8.25 8.68 13.54
C LEU A 6 -9.28 7.59 13.23
N ASN A 7 -10.55 7.96 13.27
CA ASN A 7 -11.66 7.10 12.86
C ASN A 7 -11.94 7.37 11.38
N TRP A 8 -11.75 6.37 10.51
CA TRP A 8 -11.83 6.52 9.05
C TRP A 8 -13.27 6.21 8.54
N PRO A 9 -14.05 7.20 8.06
CA PRO A 9 -15.50 7.03 7.85
C PRO A 9 -15.89 6.43 6.48
N HIS A 10 -14.95 5.94 5.67
CA HIS A 10 -15.24 5.51 4.29
C HIS A 10 -14.77 4.08 4.02
N LEU A 11 -15.42 3.12 4.68
CA LEU A 11 -15.29 1.69 4.41
C LEU A 11 -16.45 1.24 3.50
N ARG A 12 -16.14 0.89 2.25
CA ARG A 12 -16.97 -0.04 1.47
C ARG A 12 -16.09 -1.17 0.94
N THR A 13 -16.49 -2.37 1.33
CA THR A 13 -15.94 -3.66 0.96
C THR A 13 -15.94 -3.84 -0.56
N LEU A 14 -14.79 -4.12 -1.16
CA LEU A 14 -14.72 -4.80 -2.46
C LEU A 14 -14.52 -6.28 -2.17
N THR A 15 -15.62 -7.01 -2.04
CA THR A 15 -15.61 -8.47 -2.16
C THR A 15 -15.37 -8.85 -3.61
N ALA A 16 -14.38 -9.71 -3.83
CA ALA A 16 -14.16 -10.37 -5.10
C ALA A 16 -15.41 -11.18 -5.51
N GLY A 17 -15.88 -10.97 -6.74
CA GLY A 17 -17.03 -11.68 -7.30
C GLY A 17 -17.03 -11.57 -8.82
N CYS A 18 -16.25 -12.43 -9.47
CA CYS A 18 -16.35 -12.67 -10.91
C CYS A 18 -17.44 -13.71 -11.17
N VAL A 19 -18.61 -13.29 -11.70
CA VAL A 19 -19.46 -14.09 -12.59
C VAL A 19 -20.12 -13.12 -13.57
N ARG A 20 -19.86 -13.28 -14.87
CA ARG A 20 -20.57 -12.60 -15.95
C ARG A 20 -21.82 -13.40 -16.34
N SER A 21 -22.99 -12.76 -16.39
CA SER A 21 -24.02 -13.05 -17.41
C SER A 21 -25.08 -11.92 -17.51
N GLY A 22 -25.25 -11.39 -18.73
CA GLY A 22 -26.53 -11.01 -19.37
C GLY A 22 -27.42 -9.85 -18.88
N LEU A 23 -27.37 -8.74 -19.66
CA LEU A 23 -28.48 -7.89 -20.17
C LEU A 23 -29.14 -6.76 -19.31
N PRO A 24 -29.76 -5.73 -19.95
CA PRO A 24 -29.47 -4.32 -19.68
C PRO A 24 -30.63 -3.52 -19.04
N GLY A 25 -30.29 -2.39 -18.43
CA GLY A 25 -31.24 -1.30 -18.18
C GLY A 25 -30.94 -0.49 -16.92
N GLY A 26 -31.04 0.83 -17.05
CA GLY A 26 -31.18 1.74 -15.91
C GLY A 26 -29.93 2.57 -15.63
N GLY A 27 -29.89 3.76 -16.23
CA GLY A 27 -28.88 4.75 -15.93
C GLY A 27 -28.85 5.15 -14.47
N SER A 28 -27.66 5.11 -13.89
CA SER A 28 -27.22 6.10 -12.91
C SER A 28 -25.76 6.38 -13.20
N HIS A 29 -25.51 7.51 -13.87
CA HIS A 29 -24.20 8.12 -14.01
C HIS A 29 -23.68 8.51 -12.62
N TRP A 30 -23.02 7.57 -11.94
CA TRP A 30 -22.05 7.89 -10.90
C TRP A 30 -20.69 7.91 -11.58
N GLY A 31 -20.14 9.12 -11.68
CA GLY A 31 -19.01 9.46 -12.54
C GLY A 31 -17.79 8.57 -12.35
N ARG A 32 -17.11 8.30 -13.48
CA ARG A 32 -15.72 7.82 -13.47
C ARG A 32 -14.88 8.84 -12.71
N ARG A 33 -14.39 8.48 -11.52
CA ARG A 33 -13.09 9.02 -11.05
C ARG A 33 -12.04 8.00 -11.47
N SER A 34 -11.28 8.30 -12.50
CA SER A 34 -10.04 7.58 -12.76
C SER A 34 -9.05 8.51 -13.42
N THR A 35 -8.14 9.08 -12.63
CA THR A 35 -6.81 9.56 -13.07
C THR A 35 -5.79 9.62 -11.89
N VAL A 36 -5.67 8.52 -11.11
CA VAL A 36 -4.53 8.04 -10.26
C VAL A 36 -3.88 9.02 -9.24
N PRO A 37 -3.76 8.74 -7.91
CA PRO A 37 -3.39 7.42 -7.37
C PRO A 37 -4.15 6.95 -6.12
N ASP A 38 -4.29 5.64 -5.96
CA ASP A 38 -4.51 5.06 -4.64
C ASP A 38 -3.13 4.60 -4.13
N TYR A 39 -2.74 5.06 -2.95
CA TYR A 39 -1.36 4.97 -2.48
C TYR A 39 -1.06 3.58 -1.92
N LEU A 40 0.13 3.05 -2.21
CA LEU A 40 0.65 1.86 -1.55
C LEU A 40 1.65 2.28 -0.48
N LEU A 41 1.36 1.98 0.79
CA LEU A 41 2.23 2.31 1.90
C LEU A 41 3.28 1.20 2.10
N ASP A 42 4.54 1.59 2.12
CA ASP A 42 5.65 0.74 2.54
C ASP A 42 5.67 0.56 4.07
N SER A 43 6.25 -0.53 4.55
CA SER A 43 6.40 -0.87 5.96
C SER A 43 7.11 0.23 6.74
N CYS A 44 8.13 0.86 6.15
CA CYS A 44 8.86 1.95 6.82
C CYS A 44 7.97 3.16 7.16
N VAL A 45 6.93 3.43 6.36
CA VAL A 45 5.97 4.53 6.60
C VAL A 45 5.05 4.17 7.75
N LEU A 46 4.50 2.96 7.75
CA LEU A 46 3.63 2.48 8.83
C LEU A 46 4.36 2.40 10.17
N ILE A 47 5.60 1.91 10.18
CA ILE A 47 6.43 1.84 11.39
C ILE A 47 6.63 3.24 11.99
N ARG A 48 6.89 4.25 11.17
CA ARG A 48 7.05 5.64 11.65
C ARG A 48 5.76 6.20 12.22
N HIS A 49 4.63 5.96 11.55
CA HIS A 49 3.33 6.36 12.06
C HIS A 49 2.99 5.70 13.41
N LEU A 50 3.20 4.38 13.51
CA LEU A 50 3.01 3.62 14.75
C LEU A 50 3.93 4.09 15.88
N ARG A 51 5.11 4.62 15.55
CA ARG A 51 6.06 5.26 16.48
C ARG A 51 5.76 6.74 16.74
N HIS A 52 4.59 7.23 16.34
CA HIS A 52 4.14 8.61 16.54
C HIS A 52 5.03 9.68 15.89
N HIS A 53 5.66 9.36 14.76
CA HIS A 53 6.37 10.37 13.98
C HIS A 53 5.37 11.33 13.33
N GLN A 54 5.17 12.49 13.95
CA GLN A 54 4.11 13.44 13.61
C GLN A 54 4.09 13.83 12.12
N PRO A 55 5.22 14.17 11.47
CA PRO A 55 5.21 14.51 10.05
C PRO A 55 4.70 13.37 9.15
N THR A 56 5.00 12.11 9.48
CA THR A 56 4.45 10.96 8.74
C THR A 56 2.97 10.79 8.99
N THR A 57 2.51 11.01 10.23
CA THR A 57 1.09 10.96 10.57
C THR A 57 0.29 12.02 9.82
N ASP A 58 0.81 13.24 9.73
CA ASP A 58 0.17 14.33 9.00
C ASP A 58 0.12 14.04 7.50
N LEU A 59 1.20 13.49 6.94
CA LEU A 59 1.22 13.00 5.56
C LEU A 59 0.15 11.94 5.34
N LEU A 60 0.08 10.90 6.18
CA LEU A 60 -0.91 9.84 6.04
C LEU A 60 -2.33 10.40 6.10
N ALA A 61 -2.63 11.32 7.02
CA ALA A 61 -3.93 11.98 7.10
C ALA A 61 -4.28 12.72 5.80
N ALA A 62 -3.32 13.41 5.19
CA ALA A 62 -3.51 14.10 3.92
C ALA A 62 -3.75 13.14 2.75
N LEU A 63 -2.94 12.07 2.61
CA LEU A 63 -3.10 11.07 1.54
C LEU A 63 -4.47 10.40 1.58
N VAL A 64 -4.91 10.12 2.79
CA VAL A 64 -6.17 9.50 3.13
C VAL A 64 -7.34 10.43 2.75
N MET A 65 -7.20 11.76 2.91
CA MET A 65 -8.16 12.73 2.38
C MET A 65 -8.16 12.87 0.85
N ASP A 66 -7.02 12.60 0.20
CA ASP A 66 -6.84 12.74 -1.25
C ASP A 66 -7.34 11.51 -2.04
N GLY A 67 -7.12 10.30 -1.51
CA GLY A 67 -7.44 9.04 -2.19
C GLY A 67 -7.47 7.83 -1.26
N GLN A 68 -7.58 6.63 -1.83
CA GLN A 68 -7.50 5.41 -1.03
C GLN A 68 -6.05 5.09 -0.69
N VAL A 69 -5.83 4.54 0.50
CA VAL A 69 -4.53 4.02 0.92
C VAL A 69 -4.63 2.52 1.15
N GLY A 70 -3.58 1.80 0.76
CA GLY A 70 -3.49 0.38 0.98
C GLY A 70 -2.08 -0.10 1.20
N ILE A 71 -1.94 -1.40 1.43
CA ILE A 71 -0.69 -2.09 1.71
C ILE A 71 -0.63 -3.37 0.88
N ALA A 72 0.57 -3.80 0.53
CA ALA A 72 0.76 -5.17 0.06
C ALA A 72 0.59 -6.11 1.25
N THR A 73 0.07 -7.32 1.03
CA THR A 73 -0.12 -8.27 2.15
C THR A 73 1.21 -8.65 2.82
N ILE A 74 2.33 -8.57 2.10
CA ILE A 74 3.68 -8.74 2.68
C ILE A 74 4.03 -7.64 3.70
N THR A 75 3.62 -6.39 3.46
CA THR A 75 3.78 -5.29 4.43
C THR A 75 3.00 -5.60 5.71
N ARG A 76 1.79 -6.17 5.61
CA ARG A 76 1.03 -6.63 6.77
C ARG A 76 1.82 -7.67 7.58
N THR A 77 2.48 -8.62 6.91
CA THR A 77 3.35 -9.62 7.56
C THR A 77 4.49 -8.95 8.32
N GLU A 78 5.23 -8.02 7.71
CA GLU A 78 6.36 -7.34 8.35
C GLU A 78 5.93 -6.53 9.58
N ILE A 79 4.78 -5.86 9.52
CA ILE A 79 4.25 -5.09 10.65
C ILE A 79 3.82 -6.02 11.80
N VAL A 80 3.16 -7.14 11.50
CA VAL A 80 2.76 -8.12 12.52
C VAL A 80 3.98 -8.84 13.12
N GLU A 81 5.01 -9.12 12.31
CA GLU A 81 6.27 -9.68 12.78
C GLU A 81 7.02 -8.71 13.72
N GLY A 82 7.02 -7.42 13.38
CA GLY A 82 7.75 -6.40 14.12
C GLY A 82 7.04 -5.84 15.36
N MET A 83 5.73 -6.07 15.53
CA MET A 83 4.97 -5.49 16.64
C MET A 83 5.24 -6.18 17.98
N ARG A 84 5.21 -5.42 19.06
CA ARG A 84 5.22 -5.93 20.44
C ARG A 84 3.80 -6.24 20.89
N GLU A 85 3.66 -7.12 21.88
CA GLU A 85 2.35 -7.58 22.38
C GLU A 85 1.40 -6.43 22.75
N HIS A 86 1.91 -5.41 23.43
CA HIS A 86 1.15 -4.24 23.88
C HIS A 86 0.74 -3.29 22.74
N GLU A 87 1.34 -3.41 21.55
CA GLU A 87 1.02 -2.60 20.37
C GLU A 87 -0.10 -3.23 19.53
N ARG A 88 -0.34 -4.54 19.67
CA ARG A 88 -1.22 -5.32 18.77
C ARG A 88 -2.59 -4.72 18.55
N GLU A 89 -3.27 -4.27 19.60
CA GLU A 89 -4.63 -3.75 19.46
C GLU A 89 -4.66 -2.51 18.56
N VAL A 90 -3.68 -1.63 18.70
CA VAL A 90 -3.53 -0.42 17.87
C VAL A 90 -3.07 -0.81 16.46
N THR A 91 -2.08 -1.69 16.35
CA THR A 91 -1.53 -2.15 15.07
C THR A 91 -2.58 -2.85 14.21
N MET A 92 -3.34 -3.78 14.77
CA MET A 92 -4.37 -4.52 14.04
C MET A 92 -5.50 -3.61 13.59
N ARG A 93 -5.96 -2.69 14.44
CA ARG A 93 -6.95 -1.67 14.03
C ARG A 93 -6.49 -0.84 12.84
N LEU A 94 -5.22 -0.41 12.84
CA LEU A 94 -4.66 0.32 11.71
C LEU A 94 -4.67 -0.57 10.46
N LEU A 95 -4.11 -1.78 10.53
CA LEU A 95 -4.00 -2.70 9.40
C LEU A 95 -5.37 -3.09 8.83
N ASP A 96 -6.40 -3.22 9.68
CA ASP A 96 -7.77 -3.57 9.27
C ASP A 96 -8.52 -2.38 8.65
N SER A 97 -8.03 -1.16 8.84
CA SER A 97 -8.58 0.04 8.20
C SER A 97 -8.02 0.30 6.79
N LEU A 98 -6.93 -0.39 6.41
CA LEU A 98 -6.25 -0.23 5.13
C LEU A 98 -6.75 -1.24 4.10
N LEU A 99 -6.77 -0.86 2.82
CA LEU A 99 -6.93 -1.83 1.74
C LEU A 99 -5.72 -2.76 1.70
N SER A 100 -5.93 -4.08 1.62
CA SER A 100 -4.84 -5.06 1.51
C SER A 100 -4.84 -5.68 0.12
N TYR A 101 -3.74 -5.53 -0.61
CA TYR A 101 -3.53 -6.13 -1.92
C TYR A 101 -2.91 -7.53 -1.75
N PRO A 102 -3.63 -8.62 -2.10
CA PRO A 102 -3.13 -9.98 -2.01
C PRO A 102 -1.89 -10.20 -2.89
N LEU A 103 -0.99 -11.09 -2.46
CA LEU A 103 0.01 -11.66 -3.36
C LEU A 103 -0.66 -12.78 -4.16
N ASP A 104 -0.86 -12.54 -5.46
CA ASP A 104 -1.36 -13.51 -6.43
C ASP A 104 -0.29 -13.87 -7.46
N ASP A 105 -0.61 -14.80 -8.37
CA ASP A 105 0.35 -15.30 -9.37
C ASP A 105 0.93 -14.16 -10.25
N PRO A 106 0.14 -13.22 -10.80
CA PRO A 106 0.68 -12.09 -11.55
C PRO A 106 1.68 -11.22 -10.78
N ILE A 107 1.42 -10.92 -9.50
CA ILE A 107 2.33 -10.14 -8.66
C ILE A 107 3.59 -10.96 -8.33
N ALA A 108 3.43 -12.26 -8.04
CA ALA A 108 4.54 -13.16 -7.74
C ALA A 108 5.49 -13.32 -8.93
N ASP A 109 4.95 -13.49 -10.13
CA ASP A 109 5.72 -13.60 -11.37
C ASP A 109 6.50 -12.30 -11.64
N LEU A 110 5.84 -11.14 -11.54
CA LEU A 110 6.48 -9.84 -11.75
C LEU A 110 7.59 -9.57 -10.71
N ALA A 111 7.35 -9.89 -9.44
CA ALA A 111 8.37 -9.77 -8.40
C ALA A 111 9.58 -10.68 -8.68
N GLY A 112 9.33 -11.93 -9.11
CA GLY A 112 10.36 -12.88 -9.51
C GLY A 112 11.20 -12.38 -10.70
N GLU A 113 10.55 -11.79 -11.69
CA GLU A 113 11.20 -11.16 -12.84
C GLU A 113 12.10 -9.99 -12.41
N TYR A 114 11.63 -9.12 -11.52
CA TYR A 114 12.45 -8.04 -10.98
C TYR A 114 13.69 -8.58 -10.27
N ILE A 115 13.53 -9.54 -9.35
CA ILE A 115 14.65 -10.15 -8.63
C ILE A 115 15.67 -10.73 -9.62
N ARG A 116 15.22 -11.50 -10.62
CA ARG A 116 16.09 -12.07 -11.65
C ARG A 116 16.81 -11.00 -12.45
N ARG A 117 16.10 -9.96 -12.89
CA ARG A 117 16.62 -8.85 -13.72
C ARG A 117 17.67 -8.03 -12.99
N TYR A 118 17.44 -7.68 -11.72
CA TYR A 118 18.37 -6.87 -10.94
C TYR A 118 19.57 -7.68 -10.45
N ARG A 119 19.37 -8.96 -10.09
CA ARG A 119 20.48 -9.86 -9.75
C ARG A 119 21.49 -9.99 -10.90
N ALA A 120 21.01 -10.09 -12.14
CA ALA A 120 21.87 -10.13 -13.32
C ALA A 120 22.69 -8.83 -13.52
N LYS A 121 22.29 -7.73 -12.89
CA LYS A 121 23.00 -6.44 -12.88
C LYS A 121 23.85 -6.22 -11.62
N GLY A 122 23.98 -7.24 -10.76
CA GLY A 122 24.71 -7.14 -9.50
C GLY A 122 23.95 -6.39 -8.39
N ILE A 123 22.64 -6.15 -8.56
CA ILE A 123 21.79 -5.49 -7.56
C ILE A 123 20.94 -6.55 -6.87
N THR A 124 21.09 -6.69 -5.56
CA THR A 124 20.24 -7.56 -4.75
C THR A 124 18.96 -6.82 -4.37
N LEU A 125 17.82 -7.36 -4.78
CA LEU A 125 16.51 -6.90 -4.37
C LEU A 125 15.92 -7.91 -3.39
N ASP A 126 15.54 -7.45 -2.20
CA ASP A 126 14.90 -8.30 -1.21
C ASP A 126 13.48 -8.67 -1.64
N LYS A 127 13.01 -9.85 -1.20
CA LYS A 127 11.70 -10.36 -1.63
C LYS A 127 10.55 -9.44 -1.24
N PRO A 128 10.49 -8.87 -0.01
CA PRO A 128 9.45 -7.92 0.34
C PRO A 128 9.45 -6.68 -0.56
N ASP A 129 10.61 -6.06 -0.78
CA ASP A 129 10.73 -4.89 -1.67
C ASP A 129 10.29 -5.21 -3.11
N ALA A 130 10.67 -6.39 -3.62
CA ALA A 130 10.23 -6.87 -4.93
C ALA A 130 8.70 -7.04 -5.01
N ILE A 131 8.09 -7.64 -3.99
CA ILE A 131 6.64 -7.87 -3.93
C ILE A 131 5.89 -6.54 -3.80
N ILE A 132 6.34 -5.63 -2.93
CA ILE A 132 5.74 -4.30 -2.75
C ILE A 132 5.83 -3.51 -4.06
N GLY A 133 7.00 -3.48 -4.69
CA GLY A 133 7.21 -2.80 -5.95
C GLY A 133 6.38 -3.41 -7.10
N ALA A 134 6.34 -4.74 -7.21
CA ALA A 134 5.49 -5.43 -8.18
C ALA A 134 4.00 -5.14 -7.96
N THR A 135 3.54 -5.14 -6.71
CA THR A 135 2.15 -4.78 -6.37
C THR A 135 1.83 -3.36 -6.84
N ALA A 136 2.70 -2.40 -6.54
CA ALA A 136 2.50 -1.00 -6.94
C ALA A 136 2.48 -0.83 -8.47
N VAL A 137 3.38 -1.50 -9.19
CA VAL A 137 3.42 -1.46 -10.66
C VAL A 137 2.19 -2.12 -11.26
N HIS A 138 1.84 -3.33 -10.80
CA HIS A 138 0.73 -4.12 -11.33
C HIS A 138 -0.60 -3.38 -11.24
N HIS A 139 -0.86 -2.73 -10.10
CA HIS A 139 -2.10 -1.98 -9.86
C HIS A 139 -2.03 -0.51 -10.29
N GLY A 140 -0.90 -0.02 -10.79
CA GLY A 140 -0.72 1.38 -11.14
C GLY A 140 -0.92 2.30 -9.92
N LEU A 141 -0.30 1.96 -8.79
CA LEU A 141 -0.35 2.73 -7.53
C LEU A 141 0.84 3.70 -7.43
N VAL A 142 0.82 4.58 -6.44
CA VAL A 142 1.97 5.42 -6.07
C VAL A 142 2.54 4.88 -4.76
N LEU A 143 3.80 4.44 -4.79
CA LEU A 143 4.50 3.92 -3.62
C LEU A 143 4.92 5.06 -2.69
N VAL A 144 4.46 5.00 -1.45
CA VAL A 144 4.88 5.91 -0.37
C VAL A 144 5.96 5.20 0.43
N THR A 145 7.20 5.63 0.31
CA THR A 145 8.36 5.00 0.97
C THR A 145 9.44 6.03 1.30
N TYR A 146 10.12 5.80 2.43
CA TYR A 146 11.37 6.50 2.78
C TYR A 146 12.60 5.90 2.09
N ASN A 147 12.49 4.70 1.54
CA ASN A 147 13.60 3.89 1.04
C ASN A 147 13.60 3.78 -0.49
N ARG A 148 13.38 4.89 -1.21
CA ARG A 148 13.28 4.89 -2.70
C ARG A 148 14.39 4.11 -3.42
N LYS A 149 15.62 4.11 -2.87
CA LYS A 149 16.76 3.37 -3.40
C LYS A 149 16.58 1.84 -3.45
N HIS A 150 15.65 1.27 -2.66
CA HIS A 150 15.33 -0.15 -2.67
C HIS A 150 14.44 -0.55 -3.85
N PHE A 151 13.87 0.42 -4.55
CA PHE A 151 12.93 0.17 -5.64
C PHE A 151 13.48 0.68 -6.97
N PRO A 152 14.43 -0.02 -7.60
CA PRO A 152 15.12 0.44 -8.81
C PRO A 152 14.28 0.32 -10.10
N MET A 153 12.99 0.00 -10.01
CA MET A 153 12.07 -0.18 -11.14
C MET A 153 11.73 1.19 -11.77
N PRO A 154 12.15 1.47 -13.02
CA PRO A 154 11.90 2.77 -13.64
C PRO A 154 10.41 3.07 -13.88
N GLU A 155 9.59 2.04 -14.02
CA GLU A 155 8.13 2.15 -14.16
C GLU A 155 7.40 2.45 -12.84
N LEU A 156 8.07 2.30 -11.69
CA LEU A 156 7.48 2.53 -10.40
C LEU A 156 7.36 4.04 -10.11
N ARG A 157 6.14 4.48 -9.82
CA ARG A 157 5.89 5.85 -9.35
C ARG A 157 6.02 5.90 -7.83
N CYS A 158 6.95 6.70 -7.36
CA CYS A 158 7.10 6.99 -5.94
C CYS A 158 6.39 8.30 -5.60
N TYR A 159 5.83 8.38 -4.39
CA TYR A 159 5.31 9.62 -3.84
C TYR A 159 6.41 10.69 -3.83
N GLY A 160 6.00 11.95 -3.96
CA GLY A 160 6.88 13.12 -4.00
C GLY A 160 7.64 13.35 -2.70
N GLU A 161 7.78 14.60 -2.28
CA GLU A 161 8.57 14.94 -1.10
C GLU A 161 8.05 14.22 0.16
N MET A 162 8.89 13.36 0.73
CA MET A 162 8.62 12.70 2.01
C MET A 162 9.06 13.66 3.12
N PRO A 163 8.30 13.80 4.22
CA PRO A 163 8.72 14.62 5.33
C PRO A 163 10.01 14.05 5.93
N ASN A 164 10.81 14.89 6.61
CA ASN A 164 12.11 14.45 7.12
C ASN A 164 11.99 13.15 7.95
N PRO A 165 12.83 12.13 7.66
CA PRO A 165 12.83 10.87 8.37
C PRO A 165 13.37 10.99 9.80
#